data_AF-A0A832U3X8-F1
#
_entry.id   AF-A0A832U3X8-F1
#
_cell.length_a   1.000
_cell.length_b   1.000
_cell.length_c   1.000
_cell.angle_alpha   90.00
_cell.angle_beta   90.00
_cell.angle_gamma   90.00
#
_symmetry.space_group_name_H-M   'P 1'
#
loop_
_entity.id
_entity.type
_entity.pdbx_description
1 polymer ?
#
loop_
_entity_poly.entity_id
_entity_poly.type
_entity_poly.pdbx_seq_one_letter_code
_entity_poly.pdbx_strand_id
1 'polypeptide(L)'
;SLKVDSTNGFEAREAFILRKLDGGHILFINHDAYSIYRNLSNLSGAVTVGDDTTRISGYILQRFGVPLIGIVDGDKDGVIKGEHFHKGSVLFEVEGDDITGDKIQSHFFRENIFIKSDFQKLKGDIEKYLGKEIIRKIEY
;
A
#
# COMPACT_ATOMS: atom_id res chain seq x y z
N SER A 1 -5.22 22.38 4.76
CA SER A 1 -4.02 23.24 4.93
C SER A 1 -3.01 22.79 3.88
N LEU A 2 -2.43 23.70 3.08
CA LEU A 2 -1.35 23.30 2.17
C LEU A 2 -0.16 22.85 3.02
N LYS A 3 0.17 21.56 2.99
CA LYS A 3 1.40 21.07 3.58
C LYS A 3 2.54 21.49 2.65
N VAL A 4 3.40 22.38 3.13
CA VAL A 4 4.60 22.78 2.41
C VAL A 4 5.73 21.91 2.94
N ASP A 5 6.04 20.84 2.21
CA ASP A 5 7.19 20.00 2.53
C ASP A 5 8.50 20.76 2.20
N SER A 6 9.40 20.77 3.18
CA SER A 6 10.70 21.47 3.15
C SER A 6 11.86 20.52 3.43
N THR A 7 11.60 19.21 3.48
CA THR A 7 12.62 18.19 3.72
C THR A 7 13.03 17.49 2.42
N ASN A 8 14.31 17.14 2.34
CA ASN A 8 14.83 16.40 1.19
C ASN A 8 14.40 14.92 1.17
N GLY A 9 13.53 14.46 2.09
CA GLY A 9 13.20 13.04 2.27
C GLY A 9 14.39 12.15 2.65
N PHE A 10 14.13 10.95 3.16
CA PHE A 10 15.20 9.97 3.40
C PHE A 10 15.63 9.30 2.09
N GLU A 11 16.95 9.22 1.84
CA GLU A 11 17.51 8.38 0.78
C GLU A 11 17.48 6.91 1.20
N ALA A 12 16.60 6.15 0.54
CA ALA A 12 16.47 4.73 0.80
C ALA A 12 17.72 3.97 0.35
N ARG A 13 18.20 3.06 1.22
CA ARG A 13 19.23 2.09 0.83
C ARG A 13 18.66 1.13 -0.21
N GLU A 14 19.52 0.66 -1.13
CA GLU A 14 19.14 -0.40 -2.07
C GLU A 14 18.48 -1.56 -1.33
N ALA A 15 17.32 -1.97 -1.86
CA ALA A 15 16.54 -3.04 -1.28
C ALA A 15 17.19 -4.39 -1.62
N PHE A 16 17.57 -5.12 -0.58
CA PHE A 16 17.87 -6.56 -0.68
C PHE A 16 16.74 -7.33 0.00
N ILE A 17 16.44 -8.53 -0.52
CA ILE A 17 15.44 -9.40 0.09
C ILE A 17 16.03 -9.98 1.37
N LEU A 18 15.37 -9.72 2.51
CA LEU A 18 15.72 -10.30 3.81
C LEU A 18 15.23 -11.75 3.90
N ARG A 19 13.95 -11.96 3.55
CA ARG A 19 13.29 -13.28 3.53
C ARG A 19 12.00 -13.16 2.75
N LYS A 20 11.72 -14.09 1.83
CA LYS A 20 10.42 -14.13 1.14
C LYS A 20 9.32 -14.67 2.07
N LEU A 21 8.17 -13.99 2.11
CA LEU A 21 6.95 -14.53 2.72
C LEU A 21 6.09 -15.23 1.65
N ASP A 22 5.52 -16.37 2.01
CA ASP A 22 4.67 -17.21 1.17
C ASP A 22 3.33 -17.51 1.84
N GLY A 23 2.71 -16.47 2.39
CA GLY A 23 1.48 -16.60 3.13
C GLY A 23 0.21 -16.58 2.29
N GLY A 24 -0.93 -16.57 2.98
CA GLY A 24 -2.25 -16.45 2.36
C GLY A 24 -3.06 -15.23 2.79
N HIS A 25 -2.52 -14.37 3.66
CA HIS A 25 -3.22 -13.20 4.17
C HIS A 25 -2.82 -11.92 3.44
N ILE A 26 -3.80 -11.07 3.25
CA ILE A 26 -3.60 -9.68 2.82
C ILE A 26 -3.87 -8.79 4.02
N LEU A 27 -2.90 -7.93 4.33
CA LEU A 27 -2.96 -6.97 5.43
C LEU A 27 -3.50 -5.62 4.93
N PHE A 28 -4.46 -5.04 5.64
CA PHE A 28 -4.91 -3.67 5.43
C PHE A 28 -4.13 -2.72 6.34
N ILE A 29 -3.57 -1.65 5.77
CA ILE A 29 -2.73 -0.68 6.47
C ILE A 29 -3.30 0.71 6.17
N ASN A 30 -3.88 1.35 7.19
CA ASN A 30 -4.45 2.68 7.06
C ASN A 30 -3.74 3.65 8.00
N HIS A 31 -2.94 4.57 7.45
CA HIS A 31 -2.15 5.57 8.19
C HIS A 31 -1.27 5.06 9.36
N ASP A 32 -1.04 3.74 9.46
CA ASP A 32 -0.17 3.09 10.46
C ASP A 32 0.78 2.08 9.80
N ALA A 33 1.82 2.57 9.12
CA ALA A 33 2.87 1.70 8.55
C ALA A 33 3.63 0.87 9.61
N TYR A 34 3.68 1.34 10.86
CA TYR A 34 4.33 0.61 11.96
C TYR A 34 3.58 -0.69 12.31
N SER A 35 2.29 -0.78 11.99
CA SER A 35 1.51 -2.02 12.14
C SER A 35 2.13 -3.20 11.40
N ILE A 36 2.89 -2.98 10.33
CA ILE A 36 3.58 -4.03 9.57
C ILE A 36 4.42 -4.91 10.51
N TYR A 37 5.23 -4.32 11.38
CA TYR A 37 6.14 -5.07 12.23
C TYR A 37 5.43 -6.02 13.21
N ARG A 38 4.21 -5.66 13.63
CA ARG A 38 3.38 -6.52 14.49
C ARG A 38 2.69 -7.65 13.71
N ASN A 39 2.56 -7.49 12.40
CA ASN A 39 1.72 -8.28 11.52
C ASN A 39 2.52 -9.01 10.42
N LEU A 40 3.85 -9.00 10.51
CA LEU A 40 4.77 -9.50 9.48
C LEU A 40 4.91 -11.02 9.50
N SER A 41 3.79 -11.73 9.31
CA SER A 41 3.76 -13.18 9.20
C SER A 41 2.61 -13.61 8.28
N ASN A 42 2.83 -14.68 7.51
CA ASN A 42 1.80 -15.27 6.65
C ASN A 42 1.14 -14.28 5.66
N LEU A 43 1.91 -13.33 5.12
CA LEU A 43 1.44 -12.36 4.13
C LEU A 43 1.65 -12.84 2.69
N SER A 44 0.64 -12.65 1.84
CA SER A 44 0.70 -12.72 0.38
C SER A 44 0.67 -11.34 -0.29
N GLY A 45 0.25 -10.31 0.44
CA GLY A 45 0.18 -8.93 -0.04
C GLY A 45 -0.30 -7.95 1.03
N ALA A 46 -0.40 -6.68 0.66
CA ALA A 46 -1.02 -5.65 1.49
C ALA A 46 -1.92 -4.71 0.66
N VAL A 47 -2.88 -4.08 1.32
CA VAL A 47 -3.61 -2.90 0.84
C VAL A 47 -3.23 -1.74 1.75
N THR A 48 -2.81 -0.62 1.17
CA THR A 48 -2.34 0.56 1.93
C THR A 48 -3.15 1.80 1.57
N VAL A 49 -3.36 2.67 2.55
CA VAL A 49 -4.04 3.97 2.41
C VAL A 49 -3.13 5.05 2.99
N GLY A 50 -3.01 6.20 2.31
CA GLY A 50 -2.03 7.23 2.63
C GLY A 50 -0.86 7.21 1.65
N ASP A 51 -0.51 8.33 1.03
CA ASP A 51 0.68 8.47 0.18
C ASP A 51 1.96 8.05 0.93
N ASP A 52 2.24 8.63 2.09
CA ASP A 52 3.45 8.31 2.88
C ASP A 52 3.40 6.90 3.46
N THR A 53 2.24 6.50 3.98
CA THR A 53 2.01 5.15 4.50
C THR A 53 2.30 4.12 3.43
N THR A 54 1.81 4.33 2.22
CA THR A 54 2.04 3.46 1.08
C THR A 54 3.51 3.37 0.72
N ARG A 55 4.22 4.50 0.66
CA ARG A 55 5.66 4.54 0.32
C ARG A 55 6.53 3.85 1.37
N ILE A 56 6.29 4.12 2.66
CA ILE A 56 7.01 3.45 3.76
C ILE A 56 6.69 1.96 3.78
N SER A 57 5.42 1.60 3.60
CA SER A 57 4.97 0.21 3.55
C SER A 57 5.61 -0.54 2.39
N GLY A 58 5.66 0.06 1.20
CA GLY A 58 6.36 -0.48 0.04
C GLY A 58 7.82 -0.76 0.35
N TYR A 59 8.50 0.25 0.91
CA TYR A 59 9.91 0.13 1.27
C TYR A 59 10.17 -1.02 2.25
N ILE A 60 9.30 -1.23 3.24
CA ILE A 60 9.42 -2.35 4.18
C ILE A 60 9.10 -3.68 3.49
N LEU A 61 7.93 -3.78 2.84
CA LEU A 61 7.37 -5.02 2.31
C LEU A 61 8.15 -5.59 1.13
N GLN A 62 8.82 -4.75 0.32
CA GLN A 62 9.68 -5.23 -0.77
C GLN A 62 10.84 -6.11 -0.28
N ARG A 63 11.34 -5.86 0.94
CA ARG A 63 12.38 -6.68 1.57
C ARG A 63 11.88 -8.06 1.95
N PHE A 64 10.57 -8.26 1.94
CA PHE A 64 9.90 -9.52 2.24
C PHE A 64 9.29 -10.21 1.01
N GLY A 65 9.51 -9.65 -0.19
CA GLY A 65 8.91 -10.18 -1.41
C GLY A 65 7.39 -9.99 -1.49
N VAL A 66 6.83 -9.04 -0.72
CA VAL A 66 5.39 -8.84 -0.57
C VAL A 66 4.95 -7.63 -1.41
N PRO A 67 4.05 -7.81 -2.40
CA PRO A 67 3.49 -6.70 -3.18
C PRO A 67 2.37 -5.99 -2.40
N LEU A 68 2.04 -4.77 -2.82
CA LEU A 68 0.93 -4.00 -2.26
C LEU A 68 0.00 -3.38 -3.30
N ILE A 69 -1.22 -3.09 -2.88
CA ILE A 69 -2.21 -2.26 -3.58
C ILE A 69 -2.31 -0.95 -2.79
N GLY A 70 -1.75 0.13 -3.29
CA GLY A 70 -1.79 1.44 -2.63
C GLY A 70 -2.93 2.29 -3.13
N ILE A 71 -3.67 2.89 -2.21
CA ILE A 71 -4.70 3.90 -2.43
C ILE A 71 -4.08 5.23 -2.00
N VAL A 72 -3.95 6.15 -2.95
CA VAL A 72 -3.21 7.41 -2.80
C VAL A 72 -3.99 8.54 -3.46
N ASP A 73 -3.81 9.78 -3.02
CA ASP A 73 -4.42 10.96 -3.66
C ASP A 73 -3.38 11.92 -4.25
N GLY A 74 -2.10 11.60 -4.09
CA GLY A 74 -0.98 12.33 -4.69
C GLY A 74 -0.46 13.47 -3.83
N ASP A 75 -0.94 13.63 -2.59
CA ASP A 75 -0.52 14.69 -1.65
C ASP A 75 0.82 14.42 -0.93
N LYS A 76 1.76 13.75 -1.61
CA LYS A 76 3.05 13.29 -1.05
C LYS A 76 3.78 14.36 -0.21
N ASP A 77 4.03 14.07 1.07
CA ASP A 77 4.86 14.88 1.97
C ASP A 77 6.37 14.49 1.92
N GLY A 78 6.83 13.90 0.81
CA GLY A 78 8.25 13.68 0.54
C GLY A 78 9.04 12.80 1.53
N VAL A 79 8.36 12.01 2.38
CA VAL A 79 8.99 11.27 3.50
C VAL A 79 10.14 10.35 3.07
N ILE A 80 10.02 9.70 1.92
CA ILE A 80 11.06 8.86 1.33
C ILE A 80 11.26 9.24 -0.14
N LYS A 81 12.50 9.27 -0.61
CA LYS A 81 12.82 9.53 -2.03
C LYS A 81 12.70 8.26 -2.87
N GLY A 82 12.21 8.41 -4.09
CA GLY A 82 12.06 7.31 -5.06
C GLY A 82 10.84 6.42 -4.80
N GLU A 83 10.59 5.48 -5.70
CA GLU A 83 9.49 4.51 -5.57
C GLU A 83 10.10 3.14 -5.25
N HIS A 84 9.66 2.54 -4.14
CA HIS A 84 10.34 1.42 -3.49
C HIS A 84 9.37 0.27 -3.27
N PHE A 85 8.93 -0.36 -4.36
CA PHE A 85 7.90 -1.39 -4.30
C PHE A 85 8.37 -2.72 -4.86
N HIS A 86 7.81 -3.80 -4.31
CA HIS A 86 8.00 -5.12 -4.89
C HIS A 86 7.30 -5.21 -6.25
N LYS A 87 7.90 -5.94 -7.20
CA LYS A 87 7.27 -6.26 -8.48
C LYS A 87 5.88 -6.89 -8.28
N GLY A 88 4.90 -6.44 -9.05
CA GLY A 88 3.50 -6.81 -8.96
C GLY A 88 2.66 -5.89 -8.06
N SER A 89 3.27 -4.88 -7.43
CA SER A 89 2.53 -3.85 -6.70
C SER A 89 1.80 -2.90 -7.67
N VAL A 90 0.74 -2.27 -7.19
CA VAL A 90 -0.03 -1.27 -7.94
C VAL A 90 -0.39 -0.11 -7.03
N LEU A 91 -0.44 1.10 -7.58
CA LEU A 91 -1.04 2.26 -6.95
C LEU A 91 -2.25 2.70 -7.76
N PHE A 92 -3.37 2.92 -7.06
CA PHE A 92 -4.56 3.58 -7.57
C PHE A 92 -4.62 4.98 -6.98
N GLU A 93 -4.38 5.96 -7.84
CA GLU A 93 -4.54 7.38 -7.52
C GLU A 93 -6.03 7.74 -7.62
N VAL A 94 -6.58 8.34 -6.56
CA VAL A 94 -7.99 8.70 -6.39
C VAL A 94 -8.10 10.14 -5.89
N GLU A 95 -9.30 10.71 -5.81
CA GLU A 95 -9.46 12.12 -5.34
C GLU A 95 -9.23 12.31 -3.83
N GLY A 96 -9.43 11.26 -3.04
CA GLY A 96 -9.22 11.30 -1.60
C GLY A 96 -9.06 9.87 -1.06
N ASP A 97 -7.86 9.60 -0.54
CA ASP A 97 -7.47 8.25 -0.15
C ASP A 97 -8.14 7.80 1.16
N ASP A 98 -8.38 8.69 2.12
CA ASP A 98 -9.08 8.40 3.37
C ASP A 98 -10.48 7.83 3.11
N ILE A 99 -11.29 8.56 2.34
CA ILE A 99 -12.68 8.19 2.03
C ILE A 99 -12.70 6.89 1.22
N THR A 100 -11.78 6.76 0.25
CA THR A 100 -11.69 5.57 -0.59
C THR A 100 -11.19 4.35 0.20
N GLY A 101 -10.25 4.57 1.11
CA GLY A 101 -9.68 3.61 2.03
C GLY A 101 -10.74 3.02 2.94
N ASP A 102 -11.57 3.88 3.54
CA ASP A 102 -12.70 3.46 4.38
C ASP A 102 -13.70 2.59 3.57
N LYS A 103 -14.05 2.99 2.35
CA LYS A 103 -14.91 2.17 1.47
C LYS A 103 -14.30 0.78 1.23
N ILE A 104 -13.00 0.71 0.96
CA ILE A 104 -12.30 -0.56 0.72
C ILE A 104 -12.25 -1.40 2.00
N GLN A 105 -11.97 -0.80 3.15
CA GLN A 105 -11.95 -1.48 4.44
C GLN A 105 -13.31 -2.10 4.75
N SER A 106 -14.38 -1.32 4.64
CA SER A 106 -15.74 -1.82 4.90
C SER A 106 -16.17 -2.89 3.88
N HIS A 107 -15.90 -2.68 2.59
CA HIS A 107 -16.37 -3.58 1.53
C HIS A 107 -15.61 -4.92 1.48
N PHE A 108 -14.27 -4.86 1.50
CA PHE A 108 -13.43 -6.04 1.28
C PHE A 108 -12.94 -6.67 2.58
N PHE A 109 -12.66 -5.87 3.60
CA PHE A 109 -12.10 -6.34 4.87
C PHE A 109 -13.14 -6.48 5.99
N ARG A 110 -14.33 -5.89 5.84
CA ARG A 110 -15.42 -5.92 6.84
C ARG A 110 -14.91 -5.50 8.23
N GLU A 111 -14.20 -4.37 8.28
CA GLU A 111 -13.57 -3.82 9.49
C GLU A 111 -12.44 -4.66 10.11
N ASN A 112 -12.05 -5.78 9.48
CA ASN A 112 -10.84 -6.50 9.87
C ASN A 112 -9.60 -5.83 9.26
N ILE A 113 -8.43 -6.11 9.83
CA ILE A 113 -7.15 -5.72 9.23
C ILE A 113 -6.52 -6.84 8.40
N PHE A 114 -7.12 -8.04 8.41
CA PHE A 114 -6.65 -9.18 7.63
C PHE A 114 -7.81 -9.83 6.88
N ILE A 115 -7.51 -10.29 5.67
CA ILE A 115 -8.34 -11.23 4.94
C ILE A 115 -7.49 -12.33 4.32
N LYS A 116 -8.07 -13.52 4.15
CA LYS A 116 -7.47 -14.58 3.35
C LYS A 116 -7.96 -14.44 1.92
N SER A 117 -7.07 -14.06 1.01
CA SER A 117 -7.40 -13.90 -0.41
C SER A 117 -6.15 -14.04 -1.29
N ASP A 118 -6.38 -14.36 -2.56
CA ASP A 118 -5.36 -14.22 -3.58
C ASP A 118 -5.14 -12.74 -3.89
N PHE A 119 -3.87 -12.32 -3.96
CA PHE A 119 -3.52 -10.92 -4.15
C PHE A 119 -3.94 -10.39 -5.53
N GLN A 120 -3.75 -11.16 -6.59
CA GLN A 120 -4.11 -10.72 -7.95
C GLN A 120 -5.62 -10.63 -8.12
N LYS A 121 -6.36 -11.57 -7.53
CA LYS A 121 -7.82 -11.51 -7.47
C LYS A 121 -8.29 -10.26 -6.74
N LEU A 122 -7.78 -10.01 -5.52
CA LEU A 122 -8.18 -8.81 -4.77
C LEU A 122 -7.82 -7.52 -5.52
N LYS A 123 -6.65 -7.47 -6.15
CA LYS A 123 -6.24 -6.34 -7.01
C LYS A 123 -7.29 -6.05 -8.09
N GLY A 124 -7.69 -7.08 -8.84
CA GLY A 124 -8.69 -6.95 -9.89
C GLY A 124 -10.08 -6.58 -9.37
N ASP A 125 -10.47 -7.14 -8.22
CA ASP A 125 -11.76 -6.84 -7.57
C ASP A 125 -11.81 -5.38 -7.07
N ILE A 126 -10.73 -4.87 -6.47
CA ILE A 126 -10.60 -3.46 -6.05
C ILE A 126 -10.59 -2.55 -7.28
N GLU A 127 -9.80 -2.87 -8.32
CA GLU A 127 -9.73 -2.08 -9.55
C GLU A 127 -11.12 -1.91 -10.18
N LYS A 128 -11.88 -3.01 -10.26
CA LYS A 128 -13.25 -3.02 -10.77
C LYS A 128 -14.21 -2.23 -9.88
N TYR A 129 -14.05 -2.34 -8.55
CA TYR A 129 -14.90 -1.66 -7.58
C TYR A 129 -14.72 -0.14 -7.64
N LEU A 130 -13.48 0.34 -7.70
CA LEU A 130 -13.18 1.77 -7.82
C LEU A 130 -13.58 2.32 -9.19
N GLY A 131 -13.34 1.57 -10.27
CA GLY A 131 -13.79 1.92 -11.61
C GLY A 131 -13.38 3.34 -12.02
N LYS A 132 -14.36 4.25 -12.13
CA LYS A 132 -14.13 5.65 -12.54
C LYS A 132 -13.52 6.53 -11.44
N GLU A 133 -13.49 6.07 -10.19
CA GLU A 133 -12.82 6.78 -9.09
C GLU A 133 -11.29 6.76 -9.25
N ILE A 134 -10.75 5.83 -10.07
CA ILE A 134 -9.31 5.78 -10.38
C ILE A 134 -8.96 6.88 -11.38
N ILE A 135 -8.20 7.88 -10.91
CA ILE A 135 -7.61 8.94 -11.73
C ILE A 135 -6.42 8.37 -12.51
N ARG A 136 -5.57 7.59 -11.83
CA ARG A 136 -4.37 7.00 -12.42
C ARG A 136 -4.07 5.64 -11.81
N LYS A 137 -3.55 4.74 -12.64
CA LYS A 137 -3.01 3.44 -12.22
C LYS A 137 -1.51 3.39 -12.51
N ILE A 138 -0.72 2.97 -11.54
CA ILE A 138 0.74 2.83 -11.65
C ILE A 138 1.12 1.40 -11.24
N GLU A 139 1.73 0.64 -12.14
CA GLU A 139 2.18 -0.73 -11.86
C GLU A 139 3.71 -0.80 -11.75
N TYR A 140 4.18 -1.68 -10.86
CA TYR A 140 5.61 -1.92 -10.54
C TYR A 140 6.03 -3.36 -10.82
#